data_AF-A0A956R7M1-F1
#
_entry.id   AF-A0A956R7M1-F1
#
_cell.length_a   1.000
_cell.length_b   1.000
_cell.length_c   1.000
_cell.angle_alpha   90.00
_cell.angle_beta   90.00
_cell.angle_gamma   90.00
#
_symmetry.space_group_name_H-M   'P 1'
#
loop_
_entity.id
_entity.type
_entity.pdbx_description
1 polymer ?
#
loop_
_entity_poly.entity_id
_entity_poly.type
_entity_poly.pdbx_seq_one_letter_code
_entity_poly.pdbx_strand_id
1 'polypeptide(L)'
;MLAATTTATATATDLRRAWAWTAAVIATALVLYWPATGVGFLADDVYQIALLEGVAGHRAPWALYSLYPRDPAATAAHLADGSLPWWTVPEFRFVQVRPLSSLLLYLDHALWPRGAFVHHLHSLAWLAATLAAAHLVLRRATSGAIAALALLVYAIDETFGWTAAWLANRCALVSATFAFTALAVHLRRVEHPSRRAFGLELLLWALAFAAGEYALCGAAYGLAHALVGQSDPWRRRLRALVPLALALAGFAVLSVAWGAGVHGATSYVDPLHHPLEFAVAALDRIPRMLGEVWLAIPGESDRLLFRYEDSALVRLIGALSSTPGSAGVVEAHGRFVLLALAALGGPTWWLARRRLTPAERRAVA
;
A
#
# COMPACT_ATOMS: atom_id res chain seq x y z
N MET A 1 33.90 7.62 -19.13
CA MET A 1 33.17 7.54 -20.42
C MET A 1 32.16 6.39 -20.34
N LEU A 2 31.13 6.57 -19.53
CA LEU A 2 30.12 5.54 -19.27
C LEU A 2 29.01 5.67 -20.31
N ALA A 3 28.78 4.59 -21.03
CA ALA A 3 27.77 4.49 -22.08
C ALA A 3 26.43 5.00 -21.57
N ALA A 4 25.95 6.07 -22.19
CA ALA A 4 24.54 6.38 -22.22
C ALA A 4 23.83 5.07 -22.52
N THR A 5 22.97 4.63 -21.62
CA THR A 5 21.97 3.62 -21.92
C THR A 5 21.22 4.17 -23.12
N THR A 6 21.54 3.69 -24.33
CA THR A 6 20.71 3.90 -25.50
C THR A 6 19.41 3.18 -25.19
N THR A 7 18.50 3.89 -24.52
CA THR A 7 17.08 3.64 -24.63
C THR A 7 16.78 3.82 -26.10
N ALA A 8 16.88 2.72 -26.86
CA ALA A 8 16.33 2.66 -28.20
C ALA A 8 14.90 3.21 -28.07
N THR A 9 14.62 4.32 -28.73
CA THR A 9 13.33 4.98 -28.70
C THR A 9 12.31 3.93 -29.12
N ALA A 10 11.51 3.45 -28.16
CA ALA A 10 10.52 2.41 -28.41
C ALA A 10 9.67 2.86 -29.60
N THR A 11 9.54 1.98 -30.60
CA THR A 11 8.79 2.35 -31.80
C THR A 11 7.33 2.59 -31.44
N ALA A 12 6.59 3.36 -32.24
CA ALA A 12 5.16 3.55 -32.03
C ALA A 12 4.40 2.21 -31.94
N THR A 13 4.88 1.19 -32.67
CA THR A 13 4.36 -0.17 -32.64
C THR A 13 4.60 -0.87 -31.30
N ASP A 14 5.78 -0.71 -30.70
CA ASP A 14 6.10 -1.28 -29.38
C ASP A 14 5.25 -0.64 -28.28
N LEU A 15 5.03 0.67 -28.37
CA LEU A 15 4.15 1.40 -27.45
C LEU A 15 2.71 0.89 -27.53
N ARG A 16 2.20 0.67 -28.74
CA ARG A 16 0.84 0.14 -28.96
C ARG A 16 0.70 -1.27 -28.40
N ARG A 17 1.68 -2.15 -28.64
CA ARG A 17 1.68 -3.53 -28.10
C ARG A 17 1.71 -3.54 -26.58
N ALA A 18 2.54 -2.69 -25.96
CA ALA A 18 2.61 -2.56 -24.51
C ALA A 18 1.26 -2.13 -23.90
N TRP A 19 0.61 -1.12 -24.48
CA TRP A 19 -0.70 -0.67 -24.01
C TRP A 19 -1.82 -1.65 -24.28
N ALA A 20 -1.78 -2.40 -25.39
CA ALA A 20 -2.72 -3.48 -25.65
C ALA A 20 -2.60 -4.60 -24.60
N TRP A 21 -1.37 -4.97 -24.23
CA TRP A 21 -1.12 -5.89 -23.12
C TRP A 21 -1.65 -5.34 -21.80
N THR A 22 -1.36 -4.08 -21.46
CA THR A 22 -1.88 -3.43 -20.25
C THR A 22 -3.41 -3.44 -20.22
N ALA A 23 -4.07 -3.16 -21.35
CA ALA A 23 -5.52 -3.22 -21.45
C ALA A 23 -6.06 -4.64 -21.22
N ALA A 24 -5.40 -5.67 -21.77
CA ALA A 24 -5.75 -7.06 -21.53
C ALA A 24 -5.58 -7.44 -20.04
N VAL A 25 -4.49 -7.03 -19.40
CA VAL A 25 -4.25 -7.28 -17.96
C VAL A 25 -5.30 -6.57 -17.10
N ILE A 26 -5.64 -5.32 -17.41
CA ILE A 26 -6.71 -4.58 -16.72
C ILE A 26 -8.05 -5.31 -16.89
N ALA A 27 -8.40 -5.73 -18.11
CA ALA A 27 -9.62 -6.48 -18.35
C ALA A 27 -9.67 -7.79 -17.54
N THR A 28 -8.56 -8.53 -17.49
CA THR A 28 -8.44 -9.74 -16.66
C THR A 28 -8.65 -9.43 -15.18
N ALA A 29 -8.01 -8.40 -14.64
CA ALA A 29 -8.19 -8.00 -13.25
C ALA A 29 -9.65 -7.59 -12.96
N LEU A 30 -10.27 -6.79 -13.85
CA LEU A 30 -11.66 -6.38 -13.69
C LEU A 30 -12.62 -7.57 -13.69
N VAL A 31 -12.39 -8.58 -14.53
CA VAL A 31 -13.18 -9.82 -14.52
C VAL A 31 -12.94 -10.59 -13.22
N LEU A 32 -11.68 -10.72 -12.80
CA LEU A 32 -11.29 -11.46 -11.60
C LEU A 32 -11.91 -10.86 -10.32
N TYR A 33 -11.92 -9.53 -10.20
CA TYR A 33 -12.46 -8.83 -9.02
C TYR A 33 -13.88 -8.29 -9.21
N TRP A 34 -14.54 -8.60 -10.32
CA TRP A 34 -15.95 -8.27 -10.54
C TRP A 34 -16.88 -8.69 -9.39
N PRO A 35 -16.68 -9.86 -8.74
CA PRO A 35 -17.53 -10.27 -7.61
C PRO A 35 -17.60 -9.24 -6.46
N ALA A 36 -16.61 -8.35 -6.32
CA ALA A 36 -16.63 -7.26 -5.35
C ALA A 36 -17.90 -6.38 -5.47
N THR A 37 -18.43 -6.22 -6.69
CA THR A 37 -19.64 -5.42 -6.94
C THR A 37 -20.91 -5.97 -6.26
N GLY A 38 -20.91 -7.26 -5.90
CA GLY A 38 -22.01 -7.93 -5.21
C GLY A 38 -21.87 -7.95 -3.68
N VAL A 39 -20.78 -7.44 -3.11
CA VAL A 39 -20.47 -7.57 -1.67
C VAL A 39 -21.32 -6.64 -0.80
N GLY A 40 -21.77 -5.49 -1.32
CA GLY A 40 -22.47 -4.48 -0.53
C GLY A 40 -21.51 -3.61 0.30
N PHE A 41 -21.98 -3.11 1.44
CA PHE A 41 -21.17 -2.32 2.38
C PHE A 41 -20.68 -3.23 3.52
N LEU A 42 -19.40 -3.14 3.90
CA LEU A 42 -18.85 -3.92 5.01
C LEU A 42 -17.94 -3.09 5.93
N ALA A 43 -17.74 -3.57 7.16
CA ALA A 43 -16.86 -2.96 8.16
C ALA A 43 -17.06 -1.43 8.26
N ASP A 44 -15.99 -0.65 8.09
CA ASP A 44 -15.99 0.81 8.21
C ASP A 44 -16.90 1.50 7.18
N ASP A 45 -17.29 0.85 6.09
CA ASP A 45 -18.22 1.42 5.10
C ASP A 45 -19.53 1.79 5.77
N VAL A 46 -20.05 0.88 6.61
CA VAL A 46 -21.32 1.05 7.32
C VAL A 46 -21.21 2.19 8.33
N TYR A 47 -20.08 2.27 9.04
CA TYR A 47 -19.84 3.33 10.01
C TYR A 47 -19.72 4.70 9.32
N GLN A 48 -18.99 4.79 8.21
CA GLN A 48 -18.85 6.03 7.44
C GLN A 48 -20.17 6.49 6.83
N ILE A 49 -21.02 5.57 6.36
CA ILE A 49 -22.39 5.89 5.94
C ILE A 49 -23.20 6.41 7.12
N ALA A 50 -23.11 5.77 8.30
CA ALA A 50 -23.80 6.23 9.49
C ALA A 50 -23.34 7.64 9.93
N LEU A 51 -22.07 7.99 9.75
CA LEU A 51 -21.56 9.36 9.98
C LEU A 51 -22.14 10.37 8.98
N LEU A 52 -22.24 9.99 7.71
CA LEU A 52 -22.79 10.83 6.65
C LEU A 52 -24.30 11.06 6.81
N GLU A 53 -25.03 10.03 7.26
CA GLU A 53 -26.46 10.10 7.55
C GLU A 53 -26.76 10.70 8.94
N GLY A 54 -25.73 11.05 9.72
CA GLY A 54 -25.85 11.68 11.04
C GLY A 54 -26.29 10.74 12.17
N VAL A 55 -26.31 9.44 11.93
CA VAL A 55 -26.70 8.40 12.91
C VAL A 55 -25.57 8.14 13.91
N ALA A 56 -24.32 8.14 13.47
CA ALA A 56 -23.14 7.89 14.31
C ALA A 56 -22.42 9.20 14.74
N GLY A 57 -23.14 10.32 14.73
CA GLY A 57 -22.57 11.66 14.88
C GLY A 57 -22.10 12.26 13.55
N HIS A 58 -21.68 13.52 13.58
CA HIS A 58 -21.32 14.26 12.37
C HIS A 58 -19.79 14.37 12.19
N ARG A 59 -19.34 14.22 10.94
CA ARG A 59 -17.98 14.53 10.49
C ARG A 59 -18.04 15.41 9.26
N ALA A 60 -17.04 16.26 9.13
CA ALA A 60 -16.86 16.99 7.88
C ALA A 60 -16.60 16.01 6.72
N PRO A 61 -17.03 16.33 5.48
CA PRO A 61 -16.83 15.48 4.30
C PRO A 61 -15.39 15.00 4.04
N TRP A 62 -14.40 15.79 4.47
CA TRP A 62 -12.98 15.48 4.33
C TRP A 62 -12.39 14.70 5.53
N ALA A 63 -13.22 14.28 6.49
CA ALA A 63 -12.79 13.74 7.78
C ALA A 63 -13.41 12.37 8.10
N LEU A 64 -13.86 11.60 7.10
CA LEU A 64 -14.57 10.32 7.32
C LEU A 64 -13.69 9.21 7.93
N TYR A 65 -12.36 9.34 7.86
CA TYR A 65 -11.43 8.45 8.55
C TYR A 65 -11.01 8.95 9.94
N SER A 66 -11.60 10.05 10.42
CA SER A 66 -11.56 10.44 11.82
C SER A 66 -12.64 9.67 12.59
N LEU A 67 -12.49 8.34 12.64
CA LEU A 67 -13.48 7.40 13.16
C LEU A 67 -13.82 7.75 14.61
N TYR A 68 -12.78 7.83 15.45
CA TYR A 68 -12.89 8.16 16.86
C TYR A 68 -11.93 9.31 17.19
N PRO A 69 -12.34 10.58 17.05
CA PRO A 69 -11.58 11.72 17.53
C PRO A 69 -11.37 11.65 19.04
N ARG A 70 -10.36 12.37 19.52
CA ARG A 70 -10.09 12.44 20.97
C ARG A 70 -11.16 13.28 21.67
N ASP A 71 -12.19 12.60 22.16
CA ASP A 71 -13.26 13.19 22.97
C ASP A 71 -13.72 12.15 24.01
N PRO A 72 -13.32 12.28 25.28
CA PRO A 72 -13.68 11.33 26.33
C PRO A 72 -15.20 11.17 26.53
N ALA A 73 -15.99 12.22 26.28
CA ALA A 73 -17.44 12.14 26.39
C ALA A 73 -18.04 11.31 25.24
N ALA A 74 -17.54 11.50 24.01
CA ALA A 74 -17.91 10.66 22.88
C ALA A 74 -17.46 9.21 23.07
N THR A 75 -16.24 8.97 23.56
CA THR A 75 -15.76 7.62 23.90
C THR A 75 -16.67 6.96 24.94
N ALA A 76 -17.06 7.67 26.00
CA ALA A 76 -17.98 7.15 27.01
C ALA A 76 -19.37 6.83 26.42
N ALA A 77 -19.87 7.66 25.50
CA ALA A 77 -21.13 7.37 24.79
C ALA A 77 -21.02 6.10 23.93
N HIS A 78 -19.92 5.94 23.20
CA HIS A 78 -19.61 4.74 22.40
C HIS A 78 -19.40 3.48 23.26
N LEU A 79 -18.94 3.63 24.50
CA LEU A 79 -18.89 2.53 25.46
C LEU A 79 -20.30 2.16 25.97
N ALA A 80 -21.13 3.16 26.24
CA ALA A 80 -22.49 2.96 26.74
C ALA A 80 -23.44 2.36 25.67
N ASP A 81 -23.24 2.70 24.39
CA ASP A 81 -24.02 2.16 23.26
C ASP A 81 -23.48 0.81 22.74
N GLY A 82 -22.29 0.39 23.19
CA GLY A 82 -21.67 -0.87 22.81
C GLY A 82 -20.92 -0.86 21.46
N SER A 83 -20.77 0.30 20.83
CA SER A 83 -19.98 0.45 19.59
C SER A 83 -18.47 0.37 19.83
N LEU A 84 -18.01 0.62 21.07
CA LEU A 84 -16.67 0.30 21.54
C LEU A 84 -16.71 -0.78 22.65
N PRO A 85 -15.73 -1.71 22.70
CA PRO A 85 -15.65 -2.69 23.79
C PRO A 85 -15.53 -2.02 25.16
N TRP A 86 -16.17 -2.59 26.19
CA TRP A 86 -16.23 -2.01 27.55
C TRP A 86 -14.85 -1.80 28.23
N TRP A 87 -13.81 -2.48 27.75
CA TRP A 87 -12.42 -2.31 28.21
C TRP A 87 -11.63 -1.26 27.40
N THR A 88 -12.27 -0.47 26.55
CA THR A 88 -11.64 0.64 25.82
C THR A 88 -11.19 1.73 26.78
N VAL A 89 -9.94 2.20 26.62
CA VAL A 89 -9.39 3.27 27.48
C VAL A 89 -10.07 4.61 27.21
N PRO A 90 -10.24 5.49 28.22
CA PRO A 90 -10.90 6.79 28.05
C PRO A 90 -10.24 7.70 26.99
N GLU A 91 -8.92 7.59 26.83
CA GLU A 91 -8.11 8.39 25.90
C GLU A 91 -8.07 7.81 24.47
N PHE A 92 -8.92 6.81 24.19
CA PHE A 92 -8.97 6.15 22.89
C PHE A 92 -9.13 7.17 21.77
N ARG A 93 -8.34 6.99 20.72
CA ARG A 93 -8.49 7.75 19.47
C ARG A 93 -8.10 6.88 18.29
N PHE A 94 -8.81 7.10 17.20
CA PHE A 94 -8.52 6.51 15.91
C PHE A 94 -8.79 7.57 14.83
N VAL A 95 -7.76 8.35 14.49
CA VAL A 95 -7.86 9.44 13.52
C VAL A 95 -6.81 9.25 12.44
N GLN A 96 -7.25 8.98 11.21
CA GLN A 96 -6.37 8.85 10.06
C GLN A 96 -6.58 10.03 9.10
N VAL A 97 -5.49 10.54 8.51
CA VAL A 97 -5.55 11.71 7.61
C VAL A 97 -5.69 11.22 6.16
N ARG A 98 -6.92 11.24 5.67
CA ARG A 98 -7.28 10.79 4.31
C ARG A 98 -8.32 11.71 3.65
N PRO A 99 -8.06 13.03 3.55
CA PRO A 99 -9.06 14.00 3.09
C PRO A 99 -9.57 13.74 1.68
N LEU A 100 -8.69 13.37 0.74
CA LEU A 100 -9.11 13.09 -0.63
C LEU A 100 -10.01 11.86 -0.69
N SER A 101 -9.64 10.78 0.00
CA SER A 101 -10.45 9.55 0.04
C SER A 101 -11.77 9.76 0.75
N SER A 102 -11.79 10.58 1.82
CA SER A 102 -13.04 10.97 2.49
C SER A 102 -13.96 11.73 1.53
N LEU A 103 -13.43 12.69 0.77
CA LEU A 103 -14.21 13.46 -0.19
C LEU A 103 -14.77 12.58 -1.32
N LEU A 104 -14.00 11.57 -1.77
CA LEU A 104 -14.49 10.61 -2.77
C LEU A 104 -15.64 9.76 -2.23
N LEU A 105 -15.53 9.26 -0.99
CA LEU A 105 -16.62 8.52 -0.33
C LEU A 105 -17.85 9.40 -0.06
N TYR A 106 -17.63 10.65 0.35
CA TYR A 106 -18.69 11.63 0.49
C TYR A 106 -19.40 11.88 -0.84
N LEU A 107 -18.65 12.07 -1.94
CA LEU A 107 -19.22 12.29 -3.27
C LEU A 107 -20.07 11.10 -3.72
N ASP A 108 -19.57 9.88 -3.50
CA ASP A 108 -20.28 8.65 -3.81
C ASP A 108 -21.59 8.54 -3.04
N HIS A 109 -21.57 8.87 -1.75
CA HIS A 109 -22.77 8.89 -0.94
C HIS A 109 -23.71 10.04 -1.31
N ALA A 110 -23.20 11.22 -1.65
CA ALA A 110 -24.04 12.36 -2.04
C ALA A 110 -24.79 12.10 -3.35
N LEU A 111 -24.18 11.38 -4.30
CA LEU A 111 -24.77 11.05 -5.60
C LEU A 111 -25.53 9.71 -5.58
N TRP A 112 -25.06 8.74 -4.79
CA TRP A 112 -25.63 7.39 -4.68
C TRP A 112 -25.60 6.89 -3.21
N PRO A 113 -26.41 7.45 -2.29
CA PRO A 113 -26.27 7.24 -0.84
C PRO A 113 -26.13 5.80 -0.37
N ARG A 114 -26.90 4.90 -0.97
CA ARG A 114 -26.89 3.46 -0.65
C ARG A 114 -26.69 2.61 -1.90
N GLY A 115 -26.09 3.18 -2.94
CA GLY A 115 -25.82 2.53 -4.21
C GLY A 115 -24.49 1.78 -4.20
N ALA A 116 -24.35 0.76 -3.34
CA ALA A 116 -23.09 0.02 -3.16
C ALA A 116 -22.47 -0.46 -4.48
N PHE A 117 -23.31 -0.94 -5.41
CA PHE A 117 -22.85 -1.34 -6.74
C PHE A 117 -22.05 -0.25 -7.46
N VAL A 118 -22.52 1.00 -7.45
CA VAL A 118 -21.84 2.13 -8.10
C VAL A 118 -20.53 2.47 -7.38
N HIS A 119 -20.53 2.41 -6.05
CA HIS A 119 -19.33 2.66 -5.25
C HIS A 119 -18.23 1.63 -5.55
N HIS A 120 -18.63 0.37 -5.75
CA HIS A 120 -17.73 -0.71 -6.19
C HIS A 120 -17.20 -0.48 -7.60
N LEU A 121 -18.02 0.03 -8.53
CA LEU A 121 -17.53 0.42 -9.86
C LEU A 121 -16.46 1.51 -9.77
N HIS A 122 -16.59 2.47 -8.85
CA HIS A 122 -15.55 3.46 -8.60
C HIS A 122 -14.27 2.81 -8.05
N SER A 123 -14.37 1.85 -7.12
CA SER A 123 -13.20 1.08 -6.63
C SER A 123 -12.51 0.33 -7.77
N LEU A 124 -13.27 -0.33 -8.65
CA LEU A 124 -12.71 -1.03 -9.82
C LEU A 124 -12.07 -0.06 -10.83
N ALA A 125 -12.61 1.14 -11.00
CA ALA A 125 -11.99 2.17 -11.82
C ALA A 125 -10.64 2.63 -11.24
N TRP A 126 -10.56 2.80 -9.91
CA TRP A 126 -9.28 3.10 -9.24
C TRP A 126 -8.29 1.94 -9.30
N LEU A 127 -8.76 0.68 -9.29
CA LEU A 127 -7.91 -0.48 -9.56
C LEU A 127 -7.31 -0.41 -10.97
N ALA A 128 -8.13 -0.19 -11.99
CA ALA A 128 -7.65 -0.04 -13.37
C ALA A 128 -6.65 1.12 -13.50
N ALA A 129 -6.89 2.25 -12.85
CA ALA A 129 -5.97 3.38 -12.81
C ALA A 129 -4.65 3.04 -12.12
N THR A 130 -4.68 2.27 -11.02
CA THR A 130 -3.50 1.78 -10.31
C THR A 130 -2.64 0.89 -11.22
N LEU A 131 -3.26 -0.04 -11.95
CA LEU A 131 -2.57 -0.93 -12.89
C LEU A 131 -1.95 -0.15 -14.06
N ALA A 132 -2.68 0.83 -14.60
CA ALA A 132 -2.14 1.71 -15.64
C ALA A 132 -0.94 2.53 -15.12
N ALA A 133 -1.02 3.07 -13.89
CA ALA A 133 0.07 3.81 -13.27
C ALA A 133 1.29 2.91 -12.97
N ALA A 134 1.06 1.68 -12.49
CA ALA A 134 2.11 0.68 -12.28
C ALA A 134 2.83 0.36 -13.60
N HIS A 135 2.08 0.19 -14.70
CA HIS A 135 2.68 0.00 -16.03
C HIS A 135 3.63 1.14 -16.41
N LEU A 136 3.30 2.42 -16.09
CA LEU A 136 4.15 3.57 -16.41
C LEU A 136 5.51 3.54 -15.69
N VAL A 137 5.55 2.96 -14.49
CA VAL A 137 6.77 2.75 -13.70
C VAL A 137 7.54 1.54 -14.26
N LEU A 138 6.87 0.39 -14.37
CA LEU A 138 7.48 -0.88 -14.77
C LEU A 138 8.17 -0.79 -16.13
N ARG A 139 7.52 -0.16 -17.11
CA ARG A 139 8.09 0.03 -18.46
C ARG A 139 9.34 0.92 -18.51
N ARG A 140 9.56 1.75 -17.49
CA ARG A 140 10.72 2.65 -17.38
C ARG A 140 11.82 2.02 -16.56
N ALA A 141 11.44 1.31 -15.50
CA ALA A 141 12.38 0.67 -14.59
C ALA A 141 12.92 -0.66 -15.12
N THR A 142 12.22 -1.34 -16.03
CA THR A 142 12.53 -2.71 -16.46
C THR A 142 12.42 -2.92 -17.98
N SER A 143 12.81 -4.10 -18.47
CA SER A 143 12.60 -4.49 -19.87
C SER A 143 11.12 -4.77 -20.16
N GLY A 144 10.71 -4.71 -21.43
CA GLY A 144 9.30 -4.89 -21.81
C GLY A 144 8.68 -6.21 -21.35
N ALA A 145 9.43 -7.31 -21.42
CA ALA A 145 8.95 -8.63 -20.97
C ALA A 145 8.81 -8.70 -19.44
N ILE A 146 9.78 -8.16 -18.70
CA ILE A 146 9.72 -8.09 -17.23
C ILE A 146 8.56 -7.21 -16.79
N ALA A 147 8.38 -6.05 -17.43
CA ALA A 147 7.26 -5.16 -17.15
C ALA A 147 5.90 -5.82 -17.41
N ALA A 148 5.78 -6.58 -18.51
CA ALA A 148 4.56 -7.28 -18.86
C ALA A 148 4.20 -8.37 -17.84
N LEU A 149 5.18 -9.18 -17.44
CA LEU A 149 5.00 -10.25 -16.46
C LEU A 149 4.75 -9.69 -15.04
N ALA A 150 5.54 -8.70 -14.61
CA ALA A 150 5.38 -8.07 -13.30
C ALA A 150 4.01 -7.41 -13.16
N LEU A 151 3.52 -6.75 -14.22
CA LEU A 151 2.19 -6.16 -14.22
C LEU A 151 1.10 -7.22 -14.11
N LEU A 152 1.25 -8.36 -14.81
CA LEU A 152 0.28 -9.46 -14.72
C LEU A 152 0.25 -10.06 -13.31
N VAL A 153 1.41 -10.38 -12.73
CA VAL A 153 1.52 -10.94 -11.37
C VAL A 153 0.93 -9.97 -10.35
N TYR A 154 1.25 -8.68 -10.46
CA TYR A 154 0.65 -7.65 -9.62
C TYR A 154 -0.87 -7.63 -9.79
N ALA A 155 -1.39 -7.63 -11.02
CA ALA A 155 -2.82 -7.52 -11.28
C ALA A 155 -3.66 -8.70 -10.78
N ILE A 156 -3.09 -9.90 -10.67
CA ILE A 156 -3.79 -11.11 -10.18
C ILE A 156 -3.55 -11.40 -8.70
N ASP A 157 -2.87 -10.50 -8.00
CA ASP A 157 -2.55 -10.66 -6.58
C ASP A 157 -3.83 -10.66 -5.73
N GLU A 158 -3.97 -11.67 -4.86
CA GLU A 158 -5.17 -11.89 -4.06
C GLU A 158 -5.53 -10.71 -3.13
N THR A 159 -4.56 -9.87 -2.76
CA THR A 159 -4.79 -8.69 -1.91
C THR A 159 -5.72 -7.66 -2.54
N PHE A 160 -5.84 -7.65 -3.86
CA PHE A 160 -6.79 -6.81 -4.57
C PHE A 160 -8.25 -7.22 -4.36
N GLY A 161 -8.53 -8.48 -4.01
CA GLY A 161 -9.89 -8.92 -3.70
C GLY A 161 -10.49 -8.14 -2.53
N TRP A 162 -9.76 -8.06 -1.41
CA TRP A 162 -10.15 -7.26 -0.25
C TRP A 162 -10.17 -5.76 -0.54
N THR A 163 -9.18 -5.28 -1.28
CA THR A 163 -9.06 -3.84 -1.60
C THR A 163 -10.17 -3.35 -2.54
N ALA A 164 -10.65 -4.20 -3.44
CA ALA A 164 -11.77 -3.90 -4.33
C ALA A 164 -13.13 -4.00 -3.62
N ALA A 165 -13.29 -4.96 -2.69
CA ALA A 165 -14.54 -5.22 -1.98
C ALA A 165 -14.78 -4.33 -0.75
N TRP A 166 -13.75 -3.79 -0.12
CA TRP A 166 -13.88 -2.91 1.04
C TRP A 166 -13.77 -1.44 0.61
N LEU A 167 -14.90 -0.73 0.56
CA LEU A 167 -14.97 0.60 -0.05
C LEU A 167 -14.16 1.66 0.73
N ALA A 168 -14.15 1.58 2.05
CA ALA A 168 -13.32 2.44 2.90
C ALA A 168 -11.83 2.14 2.71
N ASN A 169 -11.44 0.96 2.22
CA ASN A 169 -10.03 0.68 1.88
C ASN A 169 -9.65 1.14 0.46
N ARG A 170 -10.58 1.64 -0.35
CA ARG A 170 -10.30 2.21 -1.68
C ARG A 170 -9.21 3.30 -1.65
N CYS A 171 -9.04 3.99 -0.52
CA CYS A 171 -7.94 4.93 -0.30
C CYS A 171 -6.56 4.35 -0.68
N ALA A 172 -6.33 3.04 -0.49
CA ALA A 172 -5.08 2.39 -0.88
C ALA A 172 -4.86 2.44 -2.41
N LEU A 173 -5.91 2.20 -3.22
CA LEU A 173 -5.85 2.30 -4.69
C LEU A 173 -5.65 3.73 -5.16
N VAL A 174 -6.33 4.69 -4.53
CA VAL A 174 -6.18 6.12 -4.83
C VAL A 174 -4.75 6.56 -4.53
N SER A 175 -4.22 6.25 -3.34
CA SER A 175 -2.83 6.53 -2.97
C SER A 175 -1.84 5.87 -3.93
N ALA A 176 -2.03 4.59 -4.27
CA ALA A 176 -1.15 3.85 -5.17
C ALA A 176 -1.15 4.43 -6.60
N THR A 177 -2.32 4.78 -7.13
CA THR A 177 -2.45 5.43 -8.45
C THR A 177 -1.61 6.70 -8.53
N PHE A 178 -1.77 7.60 -7.56
CA PHE A 178 -1.04 8.85 -7.54
C PHE A 178 0.45 8.66 -7.24
N ALA A 179 0.81 7.76 -6.33
CA ALA A 179 2.20 7.45 -6.01
C ALA A 179 2.96 6.82 -7.20
N PHE A 180 2.39 5.84 -7.90
CA PHE A 180 3.01 5.28 -9.09
C PHE A 180 3.10 6.29 -10.23
N THR A 181 2.09 7.13 -10.42
CA THR A 181 2.16 8.21 -11.40
C THR A 181 3.27 9.21 -11.03
N ALA A 182 3.38 9.57 -9.75
CA ALA A 182 4.46 10.42 -9.24
C ALA A 182 5.83 9.80 -9.48
N LEU A 183 5.99 8.50 -9.24
CA LEU A 183 7.21 7.75 -9.53
C LEU A 183 7.53 7.72 -11.03
N ALA A 184 6.54 7.51 -11.90
CA ALA A 184 6.77 7.55 -13.34
C ALA A 184 7.24 8.94 -13.83
N VAL A 185 6.69 10.01 -13.25
CA VAL A 185 7.16 11.39 -13.48
C VAL A 185 8.56 11.60 -12.90
N HIS A 186 8.83 11.07 -11.71
CA HIS A 186 10.13 11.12 -11.05
C HIS A 186 11.22 10.50 -11.92
N LEU A 187 11.02 9.28 -12.39
CA LEU A 187 11.96 8.57 -13.27
C LEU A 187 12.28 9.40 -14.52
N ARG A 188 11.25 9.97 -15.17
CA ARG A 188 11.44 10.85 -16.34
C ARG A 188 12.17 12.15 -15.98
N ARG A 189 11.87 12.75 -14.83
CA ARG A 189 12.44 14.04 -14.40
C ARG A 189 13.92 13.91 -14.04
N VAL A 190 14.33 12.77 -13.49
CA VAL A 190 15.75 12.49 -13.19
C VAL A 190 16.58 12.52 -14.48
N GLU A 191 16.05 11.97 -15.57
CA GLU A 191 16.67 12.00 -16.91
C GLU A 191 16.58 13.38 -17.56
N HIS A 192 15.40 14.02 -17.47
CA HIS A 192 15.10 15.28 -18.13
C HIS A 192 14.50 16.29 -17.13
N PRO A 193 15.34 17.02 -16.38
CA PRO A 193 14.89 17.96 -15.36
C PRO A 193 14.04 19.09 -15.96
N SER A 194 12.89 19.36 -15.34
CA SER A 194 12.00 20.46 -15.72
C SER A 194 11.22 20.95 -14.51
N ARG A 195 11.03 22.27 -14.41
CA ARG A 195 10.20 22.89 -13.36
C ARG A 195 8.75 22.41 -13.43
N ARG A 196 8.22 22.17 -14.64
CA ARG A 196 6.87 21.62 -14.83
C ARG A 196 6.77 20.19 -14.30
N ALA A 197 7.78 19.36 -14.60
CA ALA A 197 7.83 17.99 -14.10
C ALA A 197 7.98 17.95 -12.57
N PHE A 198 8.75 18.87 -11.99
CA PHE A 198 8.87 19.01 -10.54
C PHE A 198 7.52 19.35 -9.89
N GLY A 199 6.82 20.36 -10.41
CA GLY A 199 5.51 20.75 -9.88
C GLY A 199 4.46 19.64 -10.01
N LEU A 200 4.46 18.92 -11.13
CA LEU A 200 3.58 17.76 -11.34
C LEU A 200 3.88 16.62 -10.36
N GLU A 201 5.14 16.25 -10.17
CA GLU A 201 5.52 15.21 -9.21
C GLU A 201 5.13 15.59 -7.78
N LEU A 202 5.37 16.84 -7.37
CA LEU A 202 4.97 17.35 -6.06
C LEU A 202 3.46 17.26 -5.86
N LEU A 203 2.68 17.69 -6.86
CA LEU A 203 1.22 17.60 -6.82
C LEU A 203 0.74 16.15 -6.70
N LEU A 204 1.32 15.23 -7.49
CA LEU A 204 0.93 13.81 -7.45
C LEU A 204 1.27 13.18 -6.10
N TRP A 205 2.43 13.49 -5.51
CA TRP A 205 2.74 13.03 -4.14
C TRP A 205 1.78 13.62 -3.11
N ALA A 206 1.46 14.91 -3.21
CA ALA A 206 0.50 15.55 -2.31
C ALA A 206 -0.89 14.88 -2.40
N LEU A 207 -1.36 14.56 -3.61
CA LEU A 207 -2.61 13.82 -3.82
C LEU A 207 -2.52 12.38 -3.27
N ALA A 208 -1.39 11.70 -3.43
CA ALA A 208 -1.17 10.36 -2.89
C ALA A 208 -1.29 10.35 -1.36
N PHE A 209 -0.63 11.30 -0.68
CA PHE A 209 -0.71 11.45 0.79
C PHE A 209 -2.07 11.96 1.26
N ALA A 210 -2.74 12.82 0.48
CA ALA A 210 -4.11 13.25 0.77
C ALA A 210 -5.11 12.10 0.66
N ALA A 211 -4.82 11.08 -0.16
CA ALA A 211 -5.60 9.85 -0.22
C ALA A 211 -5.34 8.93 0.99
N GLY A 212 -4.11 8.93 1.52
CA GLY A 212 -3.77 8.28 2.79
C GLY A 212 -2.30 7.89 2.92
N GLU A 213 -1.96 7.35 4.10
CA GLU A 213 -0.59 6.99 4.47
C GLU A 213 0.01 5.84 3.65
N TYR A 214 -0.80 5.10 2.89
CA TYR A 214 -0.32 4.08 1.93
C TYR A 214 0.64 4.67 0.87
N ALA A 215 0.62 5.99 0.67
CA ALA A 215 1.62 6.68 -0.14
C ALA A 215 3.07 6.46 0.35
N LEU A 216 3.27 6.09 1.62
CA LEU A 216 4.57 5.69 2.17
C LEU A 216 5.14 4.45 1.45
N CYS A 217 4.30 3.52 0.98
CA CYS A 217 4.76 2.38 0.18
C CYS A 217 5.36 2.84 -1.15
N GLY A 218 4.73 3.82 -1.82
CA GLY A 218 5.30 4.46 -3.00
C GLY A 218 6.58 5.24 -2.70
N ALA A 219 6.60 5.96 -1.58
CA ALA A 219 7.78 6.71 -1.12
C ALA A 219 8.99 5.78 -0.92
N ALA A 220 8.76 4.57 -0.40
CA ALA A 220 9.80 3.55 -0.26
C ALA A 220 10.41 3.15 -1.62
N TYR A 221 9.62 3.02 -2.68
CA TYR A 221 10.15 2.80 -4.03
C TYR A 221 10.94 4.00 -4.57
N GLY A 222 10.51 5.23 -4.27
CA GLY A 222 11.28 6.43 -4.61
C GLY A 222 12.64 6.46 -3.92
N LEU A 223 12.68 6.11 -2.64
CA LEU A 223 13.91 5.95 -1.87
C LEU A 223 14.77 4.81 -2.43
N ALA A 224 14.20 3.64 -2.71
CA ALA A 224 14.91 2.52 -3.31
C ALA A 224 15.56 2.91 -4.64
N HIS A 225 14.82 3.60 -5.51
CA HIS A 225 15.37 4.12 -6.77
C HIS A 225 16.55 5.09 -6.55
N ALA A 226 16.51 5.95 -5.53
CA ALA A 226 17.64 6.80 -5.19
C ALA A 226 18.83 6.00 -4.62
N LEU A 227 18.58 4.99 -3.79
CA LEU A 227 19.63 4.20 -3.13
C LEU A 227 20.36 3.29 -4.12
N VAL A 228 19.63 2.51 -4.91
CA VAL A 228 20.19 1.44 -5.75
C VAL A 228 19.98 1.66 -7.26
N GLY A 229 18.96 2.43 -7.65
CA GLY A 229 18.57 2.62 -9.06
C GLY A 229 19.39 3.65 -9.84
N GLN A 230 20.22 4.46 -9.17
CA GLN A 230 21.04 5.50 -9.80
C GLN A 230 22.53 5.27 -9.57
N SER A 231 23.36 5.68 -10.52
CA SER A 231 24.83 5.76 -10.37
C SER A 231 25.35 7.19 -10.13
N ASP A 232 24.46 8.18 -10.05
CA ASP A 232 24.79 9.59 -9.83
C ASP A 232 25.46 9.83 -8.46
N PRO A 233 26.10 11.00 -8.22
CA PRO A 233 26.56 11.38 -6.89
C PRO A 233 25.40 11.51 -5.87
N TRP A 234 25.64 11.18 -4.60
CA TRP A 234 24.60 11.16 -3.54
C TRP A 234 23.80 12.47 -3.42
N ARG A 235 24.47 13.62 -3.59
CA ARG A 235 23.81 14.93 -3.57
C ARG A 235 22.73 15.07 -4.65
N ARG A 236 22.96 14.53 -5.85
CA ARG A 236 21.98 14.58 -6.96
C ARG A 236 20.81 13.64 -6.69
N ARG A 237 21.09 12.44 -6.18
CA ARG A 237 20.07 11.45 -5.77
C ARG A 237 19.13 12.01 -4.71
N LEU A 238 19.68 12.60 -3.64
CA LEU A 238 18.87 13.22 -2.58
C LEU A 238 18.08 14.42 -3.07
N ARG A 239 18.67 15.29 -3.89
CA ARG A 239 17.94 16.43 -4.50
C ARG A 239 16.79 15.96 -5.39
N ALA A 240 16.89 14.79 -6.02
CA ALA A 240 15.80 14.24 -6.80
C ALA A 240 14.57 13.89 -5.92
N LEU A 241 14.74 13.62 -4.63
CA LEU A 241 13.64 13.28 -3.72
C LEU A 241 12.93 14.51 -3.12
N VAL A 242 13.34 15.73 -3.46
CA VAL A 242 12.74 16.96 -2.89
C VAL A 242 11.21 17.02 -3.05
N PRO A 243 10.59 16.73 -4.22
CA PRO A 243 9.12 16.74 -4.32
C PRO A 243 8.45 15.78 -3.34
N LEU A 244 8.95 14.55 -3.24
CA LEU A 244 8.46 13.55 -2.30
C LEU A 244 8.62 14.02 -0.85
N ALA A 245 9.80 14.54 -0.49
CA ALA A 245 10.09 15.01 0.86
C ALA A 245 9.19 16.18 1.28
N LEU A 246 8.93 17.13 0.36
CA LEU A 246 8.02 18.25 0.61
C LEU A 246 6.57 17.77 0.84
N ALA A 247 6.09 16.84 0.01
CA ALA A 247 4.75 16.28 0.17
C ALA A 247 4.60 15.48 1.48
N LEU A 248 5.60 14.65 1.81
CA LEU A 248 5.62 13.88 3.06
C LEU A 248 5.68 14.81 4.28
N ALA A 249 6.50 15.86 4.24
CA ALA A 249 6.56 16.85 5.31
C ALA A 249 5.22 17.59 5.48
N GLY A 250 4.59 17.98 4.37
CA GLY A 250 3.25 18.58 4.40
C GLY A 250 2.20 17.65 5.00
N PHE A 251 2.24 16.36 4.64
CA PHE A 251 1.39 15.34 5.24
C PHE A 251 1.64 15.19 6.74
N ALA A 252 2.90 15.10 7.18
CA ALA A 252 3.25 14.98 8.58
C ALA A 252 2.77 16.20 9.40
N VAL A 253 2.98 17.41 8.89
CA VAL A 253 2.48 18.65 9.52
C VAL A 253 0.97 18.65 9.62
N LEU A 254 0.27 18.25 8.56
CA LEU A 254 -1.19 18.15 8.57
C LEU A 254 -1.68 17.12 9.58
N SER A 255 -1.03 15.95 9.64
CA SER A 255 -1.35 14.89 10.60
C SER A 255 -1.21 15.36 12.05
N VAL A 256 -0.14 16.08 12.37
CA VAL A 256 0.04 16.68 13.70
C VAL A 256 -1.01 17.74 13.97
N ALA A 257 -1.27 18.64 13.02
CA ALA A 257 -2.25 19.72 13.18
C ALA A 257 -3.70 19.20 13.34
N TRP A 258 -4.04 18.07 12.72
CA TRP A 258 -5.34 17.41 12.86
C TRP A 258 -5.45 16.58 14.16
N GLY A 259 -4.36 16.41 14.91
CA GLY A 259 -4.35 15.49 16.05
C GLY A 259 -4.51 14.03 15.63
N ALA A 260 -4.03 13.68 14.43
CA ALA A 260 -4.08 12.34 13.89
C ALA A 260 -3.23 11.36 14.71
N GLY A 261 -3.53 10.07 14.55
CA GLY A 261 -2.87 8.99 15.25
C GLY A 261 -3.86 8.02 15.86
N VAL A 262 -3.32 6.92 16.35
CA VAL A 262 -4.09 5.86 17.01
C VAL A 262 -3.54 5.67 18.43
N HIS A 263 -4.43 5.60 19.41
CA HIS A 263 -4.07 5.32 20.80
C HIS A 263 -5.14 4.44 21.44
N GLY A 264 -4.72 3.47 22.26
CA GLY A 264 -5.62 2.53 22.91
C GLY A 264 -6.12 1.39 22.02
N ALA A 265 -5.53 1.20 20.83
CA ALA A 265 -5.81 0.07 19.94
C ALA A 265 -4.64 -0.92 19.93
N THR A 266 -4.92 -2.22 19.93
CA THR A 266 -3.89 -3.28 19.85
C THR A 266 -3.44 -3.60 18.42
N SER A 267 -4.27 -3.24 17.42
CA SER A 267 -4.00 -3.52 16.00
C SER A 267 -2.99 -2.55 15.36
N TYR A 268 -2.85 -1.34 15.89
CA TYR A 268 -2.03 -0.28 15.31
C TYR A 268 -1.03 0.27 16.33
N VAL A 269 0.25 0.38 15.92
CA VAL A 269 1.29 1.02 16.73
C VAL A 269 1.65 2.34 16.06
N ASP A 270 1.45 3.44 16.76
CA ASP A 270 1.66 4.79 16.22
C ASP A 270 3.16 5.13 16.18
N PRO A 271 3.78 5.30 14.99
CA PRO A 271 5.21 5.56 14.88
C PRO A 271 5.62 6.97 15.34
N LEU A 272 4.68 7.91 15.43
CA LEU A 272 4.95 9.30 15.84
C LEU A 272 4.88 9.45 17.36
N HIS A 273 3.89 8.83 17.99
CA HIS A 273 3.67 8.92 19.43
C HIS A 273 4.38 7.82 20.22
N HIS A 274 4.57 6.63 19.64
CA HIS A 274 5.17 5.45 20.26
C HIS A 274 6.33 4.87 19.40
N PRO A 275 7.37 5.66 19.08
CA PRO A 275 8.40 5.27 18.10
C PRO A 275 9.22 4.03 18.51
N LEU A 276 9.50 3.85 19.80
CA LEU A 276 10.25 2.69 20.29
C LEU A 276 9.42 1.42 20.20
N GLU A 277 8.16 1.46 20.64
CA GLU A 277 7.22 0.34 20.52
C GLU A 277 7.03 -0.04 19.04
N PHE A 278 6.91 0.97 18.17
CA PHE A 278 6.83 0.76 16.72
C PHE A 278 8.09 0.06 16.18
N ALA A 279 9.29 0.52 16.57
CA ALA A 279 10.54 -0.08 16.12
C ALA A 279 10.66 -1.54 16.58
N VAL A 280 10.32 -1.84 17.84
CA VAL A 280 10.31 -3.21 18.38
C VAL A 280 9.28 -4.07 17.64
N ALA A 281 8.06 -3.56 17.43
CA ALA A 281 7.04 -4.27 16.67
C ALA A 281 7.47 -4.52 15.22
N ALA A 282 8.18 -3.57 14.59
CA ALA A 282 8.68 -3.69 13.23
C ALA A 282 9.71 -4.81 13.09
N LEU A 283 10.59 -5.01 14.08
CA LEU A 283 11.57 -6.11 14.08
C LEU A 283 10.91 -7.50 14.02
N ASP A 284 9.67 -7.62 14.51
CA ASP A 284 8.91 -8.86 14.50
C ASP A 284 7.93 -8.94 13.30
N ARG A 285 7.26 -7.83 12.97
CA ARG A 285 6.26 -7.78 11.87
C ARG A 285 6.90 -7.78 10.49
N ILE A 286 7.99 -7.04 10.25
CA ILE A 286 8.63 -6.96 8.92
C ILE A 286 9.07 -8.34 8.42
N PRO A 287 9.80 -9.16 9.21
CA PRO A 287 10.16 -10.51 8.78
C PRO A 287 8.95 -11.34 8.37
N ARG A 288 7.85 -11.30 9.14
CA ARG A 288 6.64 -12.05 8.80
C ARG A 288 5.96 -11.54 7.53
N MET A 289 5.87 -10.22 7.34
CA MET A 289 5.32 -9.64 6.11
C MET A 289 6.17 -9.97 4.87
N LEU A 290 7.49 -10.15 5.00
CA LEU A 290 8.31 -10.66 3.89
C LEU A 290 7.91 -12.08 3.48
N GLY A 291 7.39 -12.89 4.41
CA GLY A 291 6.88 -14.23 4.14
C GLY A 291 5.64 -14.20 3.26
N GLU A 292 4.77 -13.21 3.48
CA GLU A 292 3.57 -13.02 2.67
C GLU A 292 3.92 -12.66 1.24
N VAL A 293 4.85 -11.72 1.07
CA VAL A 293 5.28 -11.23 -0.24
C VAL A 293 6.03 -12.28 -1.06
N TRP A 294 6.93 -13.05 -0.44
CA TRP A 294 7.89 -13.88 -1.18
C TRP A 294 7.65 -15.39 -1.07
N LEU A 295 6.95 -15.84 -0.03
CA LEU A 295 6.72 -17.26 0.24
C LEU A 295 5.24 -17.64 0.22
N ALA A 296 4.33 -16.68 0.03
CA ALA A 296 2.89 -16.86 0.18
C ALA A 296 2.49 -17.44 1.56
N ILE A 297 3.26 -17.10 2.60
CA ILE A 297 2.96 -17.45 4.00
C ILE A 297 2.30 -16.22 4.64
N PRO A 298 1.07 -16.30 5.17
CA PRO A 298 0.40 -15.14 5.76
C PRO A 298 1.27 -14.44 6.79
N GLY A 299 1.47 -13.12 6.70
CA GLY A 299 2.35 -12.38 7.62
C GLY A 299 1.74 -12.21 9.01
N GLU A 300 0.42 -12.22 9.12
CA GLU A 300 -0.29 -12.29 10.39
C GLU A 300 -0.31 -13.74 10.91
N SER A 301 0.34 -13.98 12.05
CA SER A 301 0.40 -15.31 12.65
C SER A 301 -0.99 -15.89 12.96
N ASP A 302 -1.97 -15.05 13.29
CA ASP A 302 -3.34 -15.49 13.55
C ASP A 302 -4.02 -16.01 12.27
N ARG A 303 -3.80 -15.34 11.12
CA ARG A 303 -4.28 -15.83 9.82
C ARG A 303 -3.58 -17.10 9.39
N LEU A 304 -2.26 -17.19 9.64
CA LEU A 304 -1.48 -18.39 9.40
C LEU A 304 -2.07 -19.58 10.17
N LEU A 305 -2.28 -19.41 11.48
CA LEU A 305 -2.84 -20.46 12.33
C LEU A 305 -4.27 -20.81 11.89
N PHE A 306 -5.13 -19.82 11.72
CA PHE A 306 -6.52 -20.04 11.27
C PHE A 306 -6.62 -20.87 9.98
N ARG A 307 -5.71 -20.67 9.03
CA ARG A 307 -5.74 -21.35 7.73
C ARG A 307 -4.94 -22.66 7.70
N TYR A 308 -3.94 -22.81 8.55
CA TYR A 308 -2.91 -23.85 8.42
C TYR A 308 -2.52 -24.55 9.73
N GLU A 309 -3.31 -24.44 10.80
CA GLU A 309 -3.00 -25.00 12.13
C GLU A 309 -2.45 -26.43 12.09
N ASP A 310 -3.11 -27.32 11.33
CA ASP A 310 -2.74 -28.74 11.24
C ASP A 310 -1.69 -29.06 10.15
N SER A 311 -1.14 -28.05 9.50
CA SER A 311 -0.18 -28.23 8.42
C SER A 311 1.21 -28.60 8.92
N ALA A 312 2.00 -29.24 8.05
CA ALA A 312 3.42 -29.45 8.30
C ALA A 312 4.19 -28.12 8.45
N LEU A 313 3.72 -27.05 7.80
CA LEU A 313 4.30 -25.71 7.89
C LEU A 313 4.25 -25.18 9.32
N VAL A 314 3.07 -25.20 9.95
CA VAL A 314 2.91 -24.72 11.34
C VAL A 314 3.74 -25.55 12.32
N ARG A 315 3.82 -26.88 12.12
CA ARG A 315 4.72 -27.74 12.93
C ARG A 315 6.19 -27.39 12.76
N LEU A 316 6.65 -27.12 11.53
CA LEU A 316 8.03 -26.71 11.26
C LEU A 316 8.36 -25.35 11.89
N ILE A 317 7.43 -24.40 11.84
CA ILE A 317 7.59 -23.10 12.51
C ILE A 317 7.67 -23.31 14.02
N GLY A 318 6.71 -24.04 14.60
CA GLY A 318 6.65 -24.30 16.04
C GLY A 318 7.90 -25.02 16.57
N ALA A 319 8.52 -25.89 15.77
CA ALA A 319 9.76 -26.59 16.14
C ALA A 319 10.97 -25.65 16.36
N LEU A 320 10.89 -24.38 15.94
CA LEU A 320 11.92 -23.36 16.18
C LEU A 320 11.71 -22.58 17.49
N SER A 321 10.64 -22.84 18.25
CA SER A 321 10.40 -22.26 19.57
C SER A 321 10.41 -23.34 20.64
N SER A 322 10.87 -22.97 21.84
CA SER A 322 10.73 -23.79 23.05
C SER A 322 9.35 -23.64 23.70
N THR A 323 8.57 -22.65 23.29
CA THR A 323 7.22 -22.37 23.77
C THR A 323 6.23 -23.33 23.06
N PRO A 324 5.38 -24.06 23.79
CA PRO A 324 4.43 -24.97 23.15
C PRO A 324 3.23 -24.22 22.52
N GLY A 325 2.57 -24.88 21.57
CA GLY A 325 1.31 -24.41 20.98
C GLY A 325 1.44 -23.17 20.09
N SER A 326 0.32 -22.47 19.90
CA SER A 326 0.20 -21.29 19.04
C SER A 326 1.16 -20.16 19.44
N ALA A 327 1.41 -19.98 20.74
CA ALA A 327 2.35 -18.99 21.25
C ALA A 327 3.78 -19.21 20.72
N GLY A 328 4.25 -20.45 20.68
CA GLY A 328 5.54 -20.78 20.09
C GLY A 328 5.61 -20.55 18.60
N VAL A 329 4.52 -20.82 17.88
CA VAL A 329 4.43 -20.53 16.44
C VAL A 329 4.56 -19.03 16.20
N VAL A 330 3.83 -18.20 16.96
CA VAL A 330 3.90 -16.73 16.84
C VAL A 330 5.32 -16.23 17.08
N GLU A 331 5.99 -16.73 18.12
CA GLU A 331 7.37 -16.35 18.48
C GLU A 331 8.40 -16.74 17.39
N ALA A 332 8.27 -17.93 16.81
CA ALA A 332 9.22 -18.45 15.83
C ALA A 332 8.95 -17.99 14.38
N HIS A 333 7.75 -17.49 14.09
CA HIS A 333 7.29 -17.20 12.73
C HIS A 333 8.24 -16.28 11.96
N GLY A 334 8.62 -15.12 12.53
CA GLY A 334 9.54 -14.20 11.87
C GLY A 334 10.92 -14.82 11.58
N ARG A 335 11.45 -15.60 12.52
CA ARG A 335 12.75 -16.30 12.35
C ARG A 335 12.66 -17.37 11.27
N PHE A 336 11.58 -18.15 11.25
CA PHE A 336 11.33 -19.15 10.21
C PHE A 336 11.35 -18.51 8.82
N VAL A 337 10.64 -17.40 8.64
CA VAL A 337 10.58 -16.71 7.36
C VAL A 337 11.97 -16.24 6.91
N LEU A 338 12.76 -15.64 7.79
CA LEU A 338 14.12 -15.21 7.45
C LEU A 338 15.01 -16.38 7.03
N LEU A 339 14.92 -17.52 7.73
CA LEU A 339 15.67 -18.73 7.39
C LEU A 339 15.22 -19.30 6.03
N ALA A 340 13.91 -19.36 5.78
CA ALA A 340 13.35 -19.82 4.52
C ALA A 340 13.77 -18.91 3.35
N LEU A 341 13.72 -17.58 3.54
CA LEU A 341 14.19 -16.62 2.55
C LEU A 341 15.69 -16.73 2.29
N ALA A 342 16.51 -16.96 3.31
CA ALA A 342 17.94 -17.19 3.12
C ALA A 342 18.20 -18.49 2.34
N ALA A 343 17.49 -19.57 2.69
CA ALA A 343 17.63 -20.88 2.06
C ALA A 343 17.15 -20.93 0.61
N LEU A 344 16.05 -20.24 0.28
CA LEU A 344 15.44 -20.26 -1.05
C LEU A 344 15.88 -19.06 -1.90
N GLY A 345 15.92 -17.87 -1.30
CA GLY A 345 16.18 -16.61 -1.99
C GLY A 345 17.62 -16.48 -2.48
N GLY A 346 18.61 -16.90 -1.68
CA GLY A 346 20.02 -16.87 -2.07
C GLY A 346 20.31 -17.66 -3.35
N PRO A 347 19.95 -18.97 -3.40
CA PRO A 347 20.11 -19.78 -4.61
C PRO A 347 19.30 -19.28 -5.79
N THR A 348 18.05 -18.84 -5.57
CA THR A 348 17.18 -18.35 -6.64
C THR A 348 17.73 -17.07 -7.28
N TRP A 349 18.14 -16.10 -6.44
CA TRP A 349 18.78 -14.88 -6.90
C TRP A 349 20.08 -15.16 -7.65
N TRP A 350 20.91 -16.07 -7.13
CA TRP A 350 22.16 -16.44 -7.77
C TRP A 350 21.95 -17.11 -9.15
N LEU A 351 20.99 -18.04 -9.24
CA LEU A 351 20.62 -18.71 -10.49
C LEU A 351 20.06 -17.72 -11.52
N ALA A 352 19.14 -16.85 -11.09
CA ALA A 352 18.58 -15.80 -11.93
C ALA A 352 19.70 -14.89 -12.46
N ARG A 353 20.58 -14.41 -11.59
CA ARG A 353 21.69 -13.50 -11.95
C ARG A 353 22.64 -14.09 -13.00
N ARG A 354 22.83 -15.42 -13.01
CA ARG A 354 23.63 -16.12 -14.05
C ARG A 354 22.98 -16.11 -15.43
N ARG A 355 21.65 -16.05 -15.51
CA ARG A 355 20.88 -16.10 -16.75
C ARG A 355 20.47 -14.72 -17.27
N LEU A 356 20.40 -13.72 -16.40
CA LEU A 356 20.05 -12.35 -16.76
C LEU A 356 21.20 -11.65 -17.52
N THR A 357 20.84 -10.89 -18.55
CA THR A 357 21.78 -10.01 -19.26
C THR A 357 22.30 -8.90 -18.32
N PRO A 358 23.43 -8.22 -18.65
CA PRO A 358 23.90 -7.08 -17.86
C PRO A 358 22.87 -5.96 -17.68
N ALA A 359 21.98 -5.77 -18.66
CA ALA A 359 20.91 -4.79 -18.58
C ALA A 359 19.80 -5.22 -17.61
N GLU A 360 19.35 -6.47 -17.70
CA GLU A 360 18.33 -7.01 -16.79
C GLU A 360 18.86 -7.13 -15.36
N ARG A 361 20.14 -7.48 -15.19
CA ARG A 361 20.78 -7.50 -13.86
C ARG A 361 20.75 -6.14 -13.17
N ARG A 362 20.76 -5.03 -13.91
CA ARG A 362 20.63 -3.67 -13.34
C ARG A 362 19.17 -3.31 -13.03
N ALA A 363 18.21 -3.97 -13.67
CA ALA A 363 16.78 -3.75 -13.43
C ALA A 363 16.25 -4.59 -12.25
N VAL A 364 16.96 -5.66 -11.87
CA VAL A 364 16.58 -6.62 -10.81
C VAL A 364 17.47 -6.49 -9.56
N ALA A 365 18.58 -5.74 -9.63
CA ALA A 365 19.44 -5.41 -8.49
C ALA A 365 18.99 -4.12 -7.82
#